data_AF-A0A562ZP16-F1
#
_entry.id   AF-A0A562ZP16-F1
#
_cell.length_a   1.000
_cell.length_b   1.000
_cell.length_c   1.000
_cell.angle_alpha   90.00
_cell.angle_beta   90.00
_cell.angle_gamma   90.00
#
_symmetry.space_group_name_H-M   'P 1'
#
loop_
_entity.id
_entity.type
_entity.pdbx_description
1 polymer ?
#
loop_
_entity_poly.entity_id
_entity_poly.type
_entity_poly.pdbx_seq_one_letter_code
_entity_poly.pdbx_strand_id
1 'polypeptide(L)'
;MAEEDQHSRSKGYKVKVTQEAGYARLTVVGKPTFDELLSLIHVVGVHSGEWPGELLLLDLRGILTRYSREQEYRVGQEIVTSLGHLRRIASIVPTDRITRLAERAARRSGLRVRVFDDKAEAVEWLTGSDGGQDVPDSSP
;
A
#
# COMPACT_ATOMS: atom_id res chain seq x y z
N MET A 1 -4.34 -30.81 -21.94
CA MET A 1 -5.17 -29.91 -21.12
C MET A 1 -4.28 -29.46 -19.98
N ALA A 2 -3.74 -28.25 -20.10
CA ALA A 2 -2.96 -27.59 -19.07
C ALA A 2 -3.44 -26.14 -19.09
N GLU A 3 -4.27 -25.81 -18.10
CA GLU A 3 -4.54 -24.45 -17.65
C GLU A 3 -3.28 -23.89 -16.97
N GLU A 4 -3.27 -22.60 -16.64
CA GLU A 4 -2.15 -21.80 -16.12
C GLU A 4 -1.27 -21.23 -17.26
N ASP A 5 -1.31 -19.96 -17.65
CA ASP A 5 -1.31 -18.72 -16.87
C ASP A 5 -2.21 -17.66 -17.55
N GLN A 6 -3.32 -17.32 -16.92
CA GLN A 6 -4.13 -16.16 -17.28
C GLN A 6 -3.91 -15.04 -16.26
N HIS A 7 -2.69 -14.51 -16.17
CA HIS A 7 -2.45 -13.22 -15.51
C HIS A 7 -2.19 -12.15 -16.57
N SER A 8 -3.29 -11.45 -16.87
CA SER A 8 -3.42 -10.19 -17.58
C SER A 8 -2.09 -9.44 -17.82
N ARG A 9 -1.67 -9.37 -19.08
CA ARG A 9 -0.70 -8.38 -19.54
C ARG A 9 -1.32 -6.99 -19.39
N SER A 10 -1.26 -6.38 -18.22
CA SER A 10 -1.41 -4.92 -18.12
C SER A 10 -0.15 -4.29 -18.72
N LYS A 11 -0.21 -3.85 -19.98
CA LYS A 11 0.91 -3.17 -20.67
C LYS A 11 1.31 -1.84 -20.01
N GLY A 12 0.62 -1.40 -18.95
CA GLY A 12 0.81 -0.10 -18.31
C GLY A 12 1.67 -0.08 -17.05
N TYR A 13 1.78 -1.18 -16.30
CA TYR A 13 2.49 -1.19 -15.01
C TYR A 13 3.05 -2.57 -14.65
N LYS A 14 3.97 -2.59 -13.69
CA LYS A 14 4.61 -3.78 -13.14
C LYS A 14 4.40 -3.83 -11.64
N VAL A 15 4.22 -5.04 -11.14
CA VAL A 15 4.07 -5.33 -9.71
C VAL A 15 5.13 -6.32 -9.31
N LYS A 16 5.73 -6.10 -8.14
CA LYS A 16 6.66 -7.05 -7.52
C LYS A 16 6.32 -7.18 -6.04
N VAL A 17 6.10 -8.40 -5.58
CA VAL A 17 6.04 -8.73 -4.15
C VAL A 17 7.41 -9.29 -3.74
N THR A 18 7.94 -8.87 -2.61
CA THR A 18 9.17 -9.41 -2.03
C THR A 18 8.95 -9.63 -0.54
N GLN A 19 9.24 -10.85 -0.06
CA GLN A 19 9.22 -11.15 1.36
C GLN A 19 10.54 -10.66 1.96
N GLU A 20 10.47 -9.63 2.79
CA GLU A 20 11.60 -9.08 3.53
C GLU A 20 11.60 -9.68 4.94
N ALA A 21 12.69 -9.49 5.69
CA ALA A 21 12.74 -9.93 7.08
C ALA A 21 11.71 -9.16 7.91
N GLY A 22 10.59 -9.82 8.26
CA GLY A 22 9.55 -9.30 9.13
C GLY A 22 8.40 -8.55 8.44
N TYR A 23 8.42 -8.35 7.12
CA TYR A 23 7.32 -7.71 6.39
C TYR A 23 7.31 -8.08 4.90
N ALA A 24 6.17 -7.95 4.24
CA ALA A 24 6.06 -8.06 2.80
C ALA A 24 6.20 -6.67 2.15
N ARG A 25 6.89 -6.59 1.01
CA ARG A 25 7.03 -5.37 0.22
C ARG A 25 6.36 -5.53 -1.15
N LEU A 26 5.35 -4.71 -1.42
CA LEU A 26 4.73 -4.56 -2.73
C LEU A 26 5.29 -3.33 -3.43
N THR A 27 5.94 -3.51 -4.57
CA THR A 27 6.43 -2.41 -5.41
C THR A 27 5.58 -2.30 -6.66
N VAL A 28 5.06 -1.10 -6.94
CA VAL A 28 4.24 -0.81 -8.13
C VAL A 28 4.91 0.27 -8.97
N VAL A 29 5.15 -0.03 -10.25
CA VAL A 29 5.83 0.90 -11.17
C VAL A 29 5.08 0.99 -12.48
N GLY A 30 4.82 2.21 -12.96
CA GLY A 30 4.20 2.46 -14.26
C GLY A 30 2.97 3.36 -14.16
N LYS A 31 2.00 3.14 -15.04
CA LYS A 31 0.79 3.95 -15.19
C LYS A 31 -0.47 3.11 -14.97
N PRO A 32 -0.67 2.50 -13.78
CA PRO A 32 -1.92 1.81 -13.49
C PRO A 32 -3.08 2.81 -13.57
N THR A 33 -4.16 2.44 -14.24
CA THR A 33 -5.43 3.14 -14.14
C THR A 33 -5.99 3.02 -12.71
N PHE A 34 -7.04 3.77 -12.40
CA PHE A 34 -7.68 3.67 -11.09
C PHE A 34 -8.27 2.28 -10.84
N ASP A 35 -8.99 1.72 -11.82
CA ASP A 35 -9.59 0.38 -11.70
C ASP A 35 -8.53 -0.72 -11.61
N GLU A 36 -7.41 -0.56 -12.32
CA GLU A 36 -6.26 -1.47 -12.20
C GLU A 36 -5.64 -1.42 -10.79
N LEU A 37 -5.54 -0.23 -10.18
CA LEU A 37 -5.03 -0.09 -8.81
C LEU A 37 -6.00 -0.72 -7.79
N LEU A 38 -7.31 -0.52 -7.93
CA LEU A 38 -8.30 -1.17 -7.07
C LEU A 38 -8.24 -2.70 -7.21
N SER A 39 -8.18 -3.20 -8.45
CA SER A 39 -8.05 -4.63 -8.73
C SER A 39 -6.77 -5.20 -8.11
N LEU A 40 -5.66 -4.45 -8.17
CA LEU A 40 -4.41 -4.85 -7.52
C LEU A 40 -4.55 -4.93 -6.00
N ILE A 41 -5.20 -3.95 -5.36
CA ILE A 41 -5.40 -3.98 -3.90
C ILE A 41 -6.24 -5.20 -3.50
N HIS A 42 -7.27 -5.53 -4.29
CA HIS A 42 -8.09 -6.72 -4.07
C HIS A 42 -7.27 -8.02 -4.18
N VAL A 43 -6.49 -8.16 -5.26
CA VAL A 43 -5.61 -9.32 -5.48
C VAL A 43 -4.59 -9.45 -4.34
N VAL A 44 -3.98 -8.35 -3.91
CA VAL A 44 -3.08 -8.34 -2.76
C VAL A 44 -3.82 -8.76 -1.49
N GLY A 45 -5.06 -8.31 -1.27
CA GLY A 45 -5.87 -8.73 -0.13
C GLY A 45 -6.10 -10.23 -0.06
N VAL A 46 -6.36 -10.88 -1.20
CA VAL A 46 -6.51 -12.34 -1.25
C VAL A 46 -5.19 -13.04 -0.95
N HIS A 47 -4.10 -12.66 -1.61
CA HIS A 47 -2.81 -13.35 -1.45
C HIS A 47 -2.13 -13.07 -0.11
N SER A 48 -2.37 -11.91 0.49
CA SER A 48 -1.73 -11.52 1.76
C SER A 48 -2.24 -12.30 2.97
N GLY A 49 -3.43 -12.91 2.88
CA GLY A 49 -3.91 -13.85 3.89
C GLY A 49 -3.06 -15.10 4.05
N GLU A 50 -2.22 -15.43 3.06
CA GLU A 50 -1.31 -16.58 3.09
C GLU A 50 0.14 -16.18 3.40
N TRP A 51 0.43 -14.89 3.60
CA TRP A 51 1.78 -14.44 3.89
C TRP A 51 2.17 -14.75 5.34
N PRO A 52 3.46 -15.03 5.62
CA PRO A 52 3.91 -15.38 6.97
C PRO A 52 3.87 -14.21 7.97
N GLY A 53 3.51 -13.00 7.54
CA GLY A 53 3.47 -11.81 8.38
C GLY A 53 2.38 -10.84 8.00
N GLU A 54 1.97 -10.02 8.96
CA GLU A 54 0.84 -9.09 8.87
C GLU A 54 1.28 -7.64 8.62
N LEU A 55 2.52 -7.46 8.15
CA LEU A 55 3.13 -6.16 7.90
C LEU A 55 3.38 -5.97 6.41
N LEU A 56 2.89 -4.86 5.86
CA LEU A 56 3.02 -4.56 4.43
C LEU A 56 3.60 -3.18 4.17
N LEU A 57 4.63 -3.13 3.33
CA LEU A 57 5.18 -1.91 2.75
C LEU A 57 4.74 -1.78 1.29
N LEU A 58 3.99 -0.73 0.98
CA LEU A 58 3.57 -0.35 -0.38
C LEU A 58 4.53 0.70 -0.94
N ASP A 59 5.44 0.32 -1.84
CA ASP A 59 6.29 1.26 -2.58
C ASP A 59 5.58 1.69 -3.87
N LEU A 60 4.98 2.88 -3.82
CA LEU A 60 4.19 3.48 -4.91
C LEU A 60 4.93 4.61 -5.63
N ARG A 61 6.22 4.82 -5.33
CA ARG A 61 7.04 5.87 -5.95
C ARG A 61 7.18 5.73 -7.46
N GLY A 62 7.04 4.51 -7.97
CA GLY A 62 7.06 4.22 -9.39
C GLY A 62 5.74 4.49 -10.13
N ILE A 63 4.65 4.81 -9.42
CA ILE A 63 3.36 5.13 -10.05
C ILE A 63 3.42 6.53 -10.64
N LEU A 64 3.22 6.62 -11.94
CA LEU A 64 3.23 7.87 -12.70
C LEU A 64 1.83 8.46 -12.87
N THR A 65 0.78 7.63 -12.80
CA THR A 65 -0.63 8.07 -12.87
C THR A 65 -0.93 9.07 -11.76
N ARG A 66 -1.67 10.15 -12.08
CA ARG A 66 -2.22 11.07 -11.08
C ARG A 66 -3.67 10.70 -10.82
N TYR A 67 -4.00 10.47 -9.56
CA TYR A 67 -5.37 10.19 -9.14
C TYR A 67 -6.04 11.47 -8.65
N SER A 68 -7.35 11.56 -8.84
CA SER A 68 -8.15 12.63 -8.23
C SER A 68 -8.27 12.40 -6.72
N ARG A 69 -8.63 13.44 -5.98
CA ARG A 69 -8.90 13.33 -4.53
C ARG A 69 -9.98 12.29 -4.20
N GLU A 70 -11.00 12.20 -5.04
CA GLU A 70 -12.06 11.20 -4.90
C GLU A 70 -11.51 9.78 -5.08
N GLN A 71 -10.66 9.58 -6.08
CA GLN A 71 -10.00 8.30 -6.30
C GLN A 71 -9.08 7.93 -5.14
N GLU A 72 -8.28 8.86 -4.61
CA GLU A 72 -7.45 8.62 -3.42
C GLU A 72 -8.28 8.23 -2.20
N TYR A 73 -9.44 8.87 -2.00
CA TYR A 73 -10.36 8.50 -0.93
C TYR A 73 -10.90 7.07 -1.10
N ARG A 74 -11.32 6.71 -2.32
CA ARG A 74 -11.79 5.35 -2.64
C ARG A 74 -10.69 4.30 -2.51
N VAL A 75 -9.45 4.61 -2.85
CA VAL A 75 -8.29 3.74 -2.56
C VAL A 75 -8.18 3.47 -1.06
N GLY A 76 -8.33 4.49 -0.23
CA GLY A 76 -8.32 4.32 1.23
C GLY A 76 -9.42 3.38 1.74
N GLN A 77 -10.63 3.48 1.17
CA GLN A 77 -11.74 2.56 1.49
C GLN A 77 -11.45 1.13 1.04
N GLU A 78 -10.89 0.95 -0.16
CA GLU A 78 -10.56 -0.36 -0.70
C GLU A 78 -9.46 -1.05 0.11
N ILE A 79 -8.45 -0.29 0.55
CA ILE A 79 -7.39 -0.79 1.44
C ILE A 79 -7.98 -1.30 2.76
N VAL A 80 -8.98 -0.62 3.34
CA VAL A 80 -9.65 -1.12 4.56
C VAL A 80 -10.35 -2.45 4.30
N THR A 81 -11.11 -2.53 3.21
CA THR A 81 -11.90 -3.73 2.88
C THR A 81 -11.01 -4.93 2.58
N SER A 82 -10.01 -4.73 1.73
CA SER A 82 -9.19 -5.82 1.20
C SER A 82 -7.97 -6.14 2.08
N LEU A 83 -7.41 -5.16 2.79
CA LEU A 83 -6.19 -5.32 3.59
C LEU A 83 -6.41 -5.16 5.10
N GLY A 84 -7.68 -5.10 5.55
CA GLY A 84 -8.03 -4.90 6.95
C GLY A 84 -7.56 -6.00 7.91
N HIS A 85 -7.18 -7.17 7.38
CA HIS A 85 -6.58 -8.26 8.15
C HIS A 85 -5.09 -8.02 8.48
N LEU A 86 -4.43 -7.07 7.81
CA LEU A 86 -3.04 -6.73 8.10
C LEU A 86 -2.95 -5.85 9.34
N ARG A 87 -1.95 -6.12 10.18
CA ARG A 87 -1.70 -5.39 11.43
C ARG A 87 -1.27 -3.96 11.16
N ARG A 88 -0.43 -3.73 10.14
CA ARG A 88 0.13 -2.41 9.83
C ARG A 88 0.54 -2.29 8.36
N ILE A 89 0.24 -1.15 7.76
CA ILE A 89 0.53 -0.87 6.36
C ILE A 89 1.28 0.45 6.25
N ALA A 90 2.49 0.43 5.72
CA ALA A 90 3.24 1.63 5.37
C ALA A 90 3.16 1.87 3.87
N SER A 91 2.93 3.10 3.43
CA SER A 91 2.93 3.45 2.01
C SER A 91 3.97 4.52 1.73
N ILE A 92 4.83 4.28 0.74
CA ILE A 92 5.84 5.23 0.27
C ILE A 92 5.34 5.84 -1.04
N VAL A 93 5.19 7.15 -1.07
CA VAL A 93 4.81 7.92 -2.26
C VAL A 93 5.85 9.01 -2.54
N PRO A 94 5.94 9.54 -3.77
CA PRO A 94 6.76 10.72 -4.02
C PRO A 94 6.32 11.91 -3.15
N THR A 95 7.25 12.73 -2.66
CA THR A 95 6.96 13.88 -1.77
C THR A 95 5.93 14.84 -2.37
N ASP A 96 5.93 15.04 -3.69
CA ASP A 96 4.96 15.88 -4.41
C ASP A 96 3.54 15.29 -4.46
N ARG A 97 3.35 14.06 -3.97
CA ARG A 97 2.09 13.30 -3.99
C ARG A 97 1.59 12.91 -2.60
N ILE A 98 2.21 13.42 -1.53
CA ILE A 98 1.69 13.22 -0.18
C ILE A 98 0.41 14.07 -0.01
N THR A 99 -0.75 13.45 -0.16
CA THR A 99 -2.05 14.10 0.14
C THR A 99 -2.62 13.65 1.49
N ARG A 100 -2.14 12.52 2.04
CA ARG A 100 -2.64 11.84 3.25
C ARG A 100 -4.16 11.54 3.21
N LEU A 101 -4.84 11.64 2.06
CA LEU A 101 -6.29 11.43 1.96
C LEU A 101 -6.66 9.94 2.11
N ALA A 102 -5.96 9.06 1.40
CA ALA A 102 -6.13 7.61 1.53
C ALA A 102 -5.85 7.15 2.97
N GLU A 103 -4.79 7.69 3.60
CA GLU A 103 -4.46 7.43 5.01
C GLU A 103 -5.62 7.82 5.94
N ARG A 104 -6.12 9.06 5.82
CA ARG A 104 -7.22 9.55 6.67
C ARG A 104 -8.49 8.72 6.49
N ALA A 105 -8.79 8.29 5.28
CA ALA A 105 -9.95 7.42 5.01
C ALA A 105 -9.79 6.06 5.71
N ALA A 106 -8.62 5.46 5.63
CA ALA A 106 -8.36 4.15 6.21
C ALA A 106 -8.24 4.17 7.74
N ARG A 107 -7.61 5.19 8.33
CA ARG A 107 -7.50 5.35 9.79
C ARG A 107 -8.85 5.50 10.47
N ARG A 108 -9.85 6.09 9.79
CA ARG A 108 -11.24 6.18 10.32
C ARG A 108 -11.89 4.82 10.57
N SER A 109 -11.43 3.79 9.88
CA SER A 109 -11.92 2.42 10.04
C SER A 109 -11.08 1.57 11.00
N GLY A 110 -10.13 2.18 11.72
CA GLY A 110 -9.25 1.51 12.68
C GLY A 110 -8.02 0.84 12.07
N LEU A 111 -7.85 0.89 10.75
CA LEU A 111 -6.67 0.33 10.09
C LEU A 111 -5.43 1.20 10.37
N ARG A 112 -4.34 0.55 10.78
CA ARG A 112 -3.05 1.21 11.02
C ARG A 112 -2.30 1.38 9.71
N VAL A 113 -2.61 2.46 9.00
CA VAL A 113 -1.89 2.87 7.79
C VAL A 113 -1.18 4.21 7.99
N ARG A 114 -0.01 4.36 7.38
CA ARG A 114 0.72 5.64 7.36
C ARG A 114 1.45 5.84 6.03
N VAL A 115 1.45 7.07 5.54
CA VAL A 115 2.13 7.48 4.31
C VAL A 115 3.47 8.17 4.63
N PHE A 116 4.50 7.83 3.88
CA PHE A 116 5.87 8.31 3.97
C PHE A 116 6.37 8.70 2.58
N ASP A 117 7.43 9.51 2.51
CA ASP A 117 8.26 9.69 1.32
C ASP A 117 9.63 9.01 1.44
N ASP A 118 10.09 8.76 2.67
CA ASP A 118 11.30 8.00 2.93
C ASP A 118 11.03 6.52 3.22
N LYS A 119 11.94 5.65 2.72
CA LYS A 119 11.85 4.21 2.92
C LYS A 119 12.28 3.79 4.32
N ALA A 120 13.35 4.38 4.86
CA ALA A 120 13.88 3.99 6.16
C ALA A 120 12.87 4.31 7.26
N GLU A 121 12.29 5.51 7.24
CA GLU A 121 11.22 5.91 8.17
C GLU A 121 10.00 4.99 8.08
N ALA A 122 9.59 4.64 6.85
CA ALA A 122 8.47 3.73 6.63
C ALA A 122 8.72 2.34 7.23
N VAL A 123 9.93 1.80 7.08
CA VAL A 123 10.31 0.48 7.62
C VAL A 123 10.44 0.53 9.14
N GLU A 124 11.04 1.59 9.69
CA GLU A 124 11.16 1.77 11.14
C GLU A 124 9.78 1.83 11.78
N TRP A 125 8.86 2.63 11.23
CA TRP A 125 7.48 2.65 11.70
C TRP A 125 6.76 1.33 11.42
N LEU A 126 7.01 0.62 10.32
CA LEU A 126 6.32 -0.64 10.02
C LEU A 126 6.71 -1.75 11.00
N THR A 127 8.01 -1.85 11.31
CA THR A 127 8.60 -2.91 12.13
C THR A 127 8.70 -2.56 13.62
N GLY A 128 8.55 -1.27 13.95
CA GLY A 128 8.55 -0.78 15.32
C GLY A 128 7.49 -1.45 16.18
N SER A 129 7.83 -1.74 17.44
CA SER A 129 6.89 -2.33 18.40
C SER A 129 5.64 -1.47 18.55
N ASP A 130 4.49 -2.08 18.86
CA ASP A 130 3.17 -1.43 18.98
C ASP A 130 3.07 -0.27 20.01
N GLY A 131 4.18 0.11 20.67
CA GLY A 131 4.32 1.25 21.57
C GLY A 131 4.92 2.53 20.96
N GLY A 132 5.27 2.53 19.66
CA GLY A 132 5.73 3.75 18.97
C GLY A 132 4.56 4.71 18.74
N GLN A 133 4.45 5.73 19.60
CA GLN A 133 3.46 6.80 19.54
C GLN A 133 3.24 7.31 18.11
N ASP A 134 1.99 7.66 17.79
CA ASP A 134 1.68 8.74 16.83
C ASP A 134 2.58 9.92 17.19
N VAL A 135 3.77 10.01 16.58
CA VAL A 135 4.64 11.17 16.75
C VAL A 135 3.87 12.31 16.07
N PRO A 136 3.37 13.30 16.82
CA PRO A 136 2.71 14.43 16.19
C PRO A 136 3.75 15.09 15.30
N ASP A 137 3.35 15.31 14.05
CA ASP A 137 4.05 16.06 13.01
C ASP A 137 4.69 17.32 13.63
N SER A 138 5.94 17.19 14.04
CA SER A 138 6.74 18.28 14.57
C SER A 138 7.72 18.63 13.47
N SER A 139 7.21 19.37 12.48
CA SER A 139 8.05 20.24 11.67
C SER A 139 8.03 21.65 12.30
N PRO A 140 9.19 22.32 12.40
CA PRO A 140 9.33 23.66 12.98
C PRO A 140 8.64 24.77 12.17
#